data_AF-A0A2M7H3J2-F1
#
_entry.id   AF-A0A2M7H3J2-F1
#
_cell.length_a   1.000
_cell.length_b   1.000
_cell.length_c   1.000
_cell.angle_alpha   90.00
_cell.angle_beta   90.00
_cell.angle_gamma   90.00
#
_symmetry.space_group_name_H-M   'P 1'
#
loop_
_entity.id
_entity.type
_entity.pdbx_description
1 polymer ?
#
loop_
_entity_poly.entity_id
_entity_poly.type
_entity_poly.pdbx_seq_one_letter_code
_entity_poly.pdbx_strand_id
1 'polypeptide(L)'
;MTKKNRYLGESILHVSRSEQYKTVDELFVHSHRSSVFYTTTVLAALIITAGLLMDNSVLLIGGILVAPVMTPILVIALGFAVGDMAAVRSVIVILLQSFGILIVGGFVMTLIFGTPGGFTVFENTMRTAVLYFIVAAASGVVATFAWVRQEVKEVLPGIGLAVSLAPPLSLIGIFMATLNFTAAQFYLFVFIFNFIGIFLGSLMVFALLKFHKIERKVHEASSETIRGND
;
A
#
# COMPACT_ATOMS: atom_id res chain seq x y z
N MET A 1 40.50 -6.41 15.45
CA MET A 1 39.26 -7.21 15.43
C MET A 1 38.27 -6.56 14.48
N THR A 2 37.98 -7.27 13.39
CA THR A 2 37.34 -6.79 12.16
C THR A 2 35.82 -6.62 12.34
N LYS A 3 35.23 -5.55 11.76
CA LYS A 3 33.81 -5.14 11.79
C LYS A 3 32.75 -6.23 11.47
N LYS A 4 33.17 -7.44 11.10
CA LYS A 4 32.31 -8.56 10.64
C LYS A 4 31.54 -9.27 11.76
N ASN A 5 31.96 -9.12 13.02
CA ASN A 5 31.38 -9.88 14.15
C ASN A 5 30.22 -9.21 14.89
N ARG A 6 29.72 -8.04 14.45
CA ARG A 6 28.63 -7.32 15.13
C ARG A 6 27.21 -7.75 14.73
N TYR A 7 27.08 -8.60 13.70
CA TYR A 7 25.79 -8.93 13.08
C TYR A 7 25.22 -10.29 13.49
N LEU A 8 25.87 -11.04 14.38
CA LEU A 8 25.47 -12.42 14.71
C LEU A 8 24.79 -12.58 16.09
N GLY A 9 24.34 -11.49 16.73
CA GLY A 9 23.79 -11.56 18.09
C GLY A 9 22.55 -10.70 18.39
N GLU A 10 22.12 -9.82 17.49
CA GLU A 10 20.87 -9.07 17.72
C GLU A 10 19.69 -9.87 17.19
N SER A 11 18.78 -10.24 18.09
CA SER A 11 17.49 -10.82 17.70
C SER A 11 16.84 -9.92 16.65
N ILE A 12 16.32 -10.51 15.57
CA ILE A 12 15.59 -9.81 14.51
C ILE A 12 14.45 -8.93 15.05
N LEU A 13 13.95 -9.23 16.25
CA LEU A 13 12.90 -8.52 16.97
C LEU A 13 13.40 -7.31 17.80
N HIS A 14 14.71 -7.11 17.95
CA HIS A 14 15.28 -5.97 18.66
C HIS A 14 15.47 -4.79 17.71
N VAL A 15 14.62 -3.78 17.83
CA VAL A 15 14.70 -2.52 17.07
C VAL A 15 14.96 -1.39 18.05
N SER A 16 15.94 -0.54 17.73
CA SER A 16 16.28 0.61 18.57
C SER A 16 15.17 1.66 18.54
N ARG A 17 15.03 2.45 19.60
CA ARG A 17 14.06 3.57 19.61
C ARG A 17 14.32 4.57 18.49
N SER A 18 15.60 4.78 18.13
CA SER A 18 15.96 5.68 17.03
C SER A 18 15.44 5.18 15.68
N GLU A 19 15.50 3.87 15.42
CA GLU A 19 14.91 3.28 14.20
C GLU A 19 13.39 3.44 14.21
N GLN A 20 12.72 3.13 15.33
CA GLN A 20 11.27 3.29 15.45
C GLN A 20 10.83 4.74 15.18
N TYR A 21 11.51 5.72 15.78
CA TYR A 21 11.19 7.13 15.59
C TYR A 21 11.38 7.55 14.15
N LYS A 22 12.49 7.13 13.52
CA LYS A 22 12.75 7.39 12.11
C LYS A 22 11.67 6.77 11.21
N THR A 23 11.22 5.56 11.50
CA THR A 23 10.13 4.91 10.75
C THR A 23 8.82 5.69 10.87
N VAL A 24 8.48 6.17 12.06
CA VAL A 24 7.30 7.04 12.25
C VAL A 24 7.44 8.28 11.37
N ASP A 25 8.55 9.01 11.50
CA ASP A 25 8.77 10.24 10.74
C ASP A 25 8.68 10.01 9.22
N GLU A 26 9.36 8.99 8.70
CA GLU A 26 9.35 8.70 7.27
C GLU A 26 7.96 8.26 6.77
N LEU A 27 7.22 7.45 7.54
CA LEU A 27 5.87 7.03 7.16
C LEU A 27 4.89 8.21 7.07
N PHE A 28 4.92 9.13 8.05
CA PHE A 28 4.06 10.31 8.04
C PHE A 28 4.46 11.30 6.93
N VAL A 29 5.76 11.51 6.69
CA VAL A 29 6.26 12.33 5.55
C VAL A 29 5.77 11.77 4.21
N HIS A 30 5.72 10.44 4.05
CA HIS A 30 5.25 9.81 2.80
C HIS A 30 3.73 9.59 2.77
N SER A 31 3.00 10.02 3.81
CA SER A 31 1.53 9.85 3.92
C SER A 31 0.77 11.16 4.15
N HIS A 32 1.43 12.31 4.03
CA HIS A 32 0.78 13.62 4.09
C HIS A 32 0.10 14.02 2.79
N ARG A 33 -0.86 14.95 2.88
CA ARG A 33 -1.53 15.54 1.73
C ARG A 33 -0.56 16.46 0.98
N SER A 34 0.06 15.98 -0.09
CA SER A 34 0.89 16.82 -0.96
C SER A 34 0.41 16.79 -2.40
N SER A 35 0.65 17.89 -3.11
CA SER A 35 0.40 17.97 -4.55
C SER A 35 1.19 16.89 -5.31
N VAL A 36 2.41 16.60 -4.86
CA VAL A 36 3.25 15.53 -5.40
C VAL A 36 2.55 14.17 -5.25
N PHE A 37 2.03 13.85 -4.07
CA PHE A 37 1.35 12.59 -3.81
C PHE A 37 0.14 12.36 -4.73
N TYR A 38 -0.74 13.35 -4.90
CA TYR A 38 -1.88 13.18 -5.81
C TYR A 38 -1.46 13.16 -7.27
N THR A 39 -0.47 13.98 -7.66
CA THR A 39 0.05 13.99 -9.02
C THR A 39 0.62 12.63 -9.39
N THR A 40 1.45 12.04 -8.53
CA THR A 40 1.99 10.69 -8.76
C THR A 40 0.89 9.63 -8.72
N THR A 41 -0.13 9.77 -7.87
CA THR A 41 -1.28 8.83 -7.84
C THR A 41 -2.10 8.89 -9.12
N VAL A 42 -2.37 10.08 -9.66
CA VAL A 42 -3.06 10.26 -10.94
C VAL A 42 -2.22 9.69 -12.08
N LEU A 43 -0.93 10.02 -12.14
CA LEU A 43 -0.03 9.49 -13.17
C LEU A 43 0.09 7.97 -13.08
N ALA A 44 0.21 7.41 -11.88
CA ALA A 44 0.20 5.97 -11.67
C ALA A 44 -1.11 5.34 -12.15
N ALA A 45 -2.27 5.93 -11.87
CA ALA A 45 -3.56 5.45 -12.36
C ALA A 45 -3.60 5.39 -13.89
N LEU A 46 -3.08 6.41 -14.58
CA LEU A 46 -3.00 6.45 -16.03
C LEU A 46 -2.06 5.37 -16.58
N ILE A 47 -0.85 5.24 -16.02
CA ILE A 47 0.16 4.27 -16.47
C ILE A 47 -0.33 2.83 -16.23
N ILE A 48 -0.87 2.55 -15.04
CA ILE A 48 -1.43 1.23 -14.68
C ILE A 48 -2.57 0.89 -15.63
N THR A 49 -3.51 1.81 -15.82
CA THR A 49 -4.67 1.56 -16.70
C THR A 49 -4.23 1.36 -18.14
N ALA A 50 -3.30 2.18 -18.66
CA ALA A 50 -2.74 1.98 -19.99
C ALA A 50 -2.04 0.62 -20.11
N GLY A 51 -1.24 0.23 -19.11
CA GLY A 51 -0.61 -1.09 -19.05
C GLY A 51 -1.62 -2.24 -19.09
N LEU A 52 -2.73 -2.13 -18.35
CA LEU A 52 -3.82 -3.11 -18.38
C LEU A 52 -4.53 -3.15 -19.74
N LEU A 53 -4.92 -1.99 -20.28
CA LEU A 53 -5.62 -1.90 -21.57
C LEU A 53 -4.73 -2.31 -22.75
N MET A 54 -3.41 -2.25 -22.62
CA MET A 54 -2.46 -2.70 -23.65
C MET A 54 -1.97 -4.14 -23.44
N ASP A 55 -2.43 -4.83 -22.38
CA ASP A 55 -1.89 -6.12 -21.94
C ASP A 55 -0.34 -6.10 -21.81
N ASN A 56 0.19 -5.00 -21.27
CA ASN A 56 1.61 -4.74 -21.15
C ASN A 56 2.04 -4.76 -19.67
N SER A 57 2.61 -5.90 -19.26
CA SER A 57 3.09 -6.11 -17.89
C SER A 57 4.23 -5.16 -17.51
N VAL A 58 5.07 -4.72 -18.45
CA VAL A 58 6.18 -3.78 -18.18
C VAL A 58 5.63 -2.40 -17.78
N LEU A 59 4.64 -1.89 -18.51
CA LEU A 59 3.98 -0.63 -18.17
C LEU A 59 3.20 -0.73 -16.87
N LEU A 60 2.49 -1.85 -16.67
CA LEU A 60 1.77 -2.13 -15.43
C LEU A 60 2.70 -2.09 -14.21
N ILE A 61 3.83 -2.81 -14.28
CA ILE A 61 4.87 -2.83 -13.24
C ILE A 61 5.41 -1.41 -13.01
N GLY A 62 5.73 -0.68 -14.08
CA GLY A 62 6.21 0.71 -13.99
C GLY A 62 5.23 1.62 -13.26
N GLY A 63 3.93 1.51 -13.54
CA GLY A 63 2.89 2.29 -12.87
C GLY A 63 2.73 1.92 -11.39
N ILE A 64 2.83 0.64 -11.04
CA ILE A 64 2.79 0.18 -9.65
C ILE A 64 3.93 0.79 -8.82
N LEU A 65 5.13 0.91 -9.40
CA LEU A 65 6.30 1.50 -8.71
C LEU A 65 6.14 2.99 -8.42
N VAL A 66 5.29 3.69 -9.17
CA VAL A 66 5.02 5.12 -8.98
C VAL A 66 3.95 5.37 -7.91
N ALA A 67 3.05 4.40 -7.67
CA ALA A 67 1.88 4.56 -6.81
C ALA A 67 2.26 4.62 -5.31
N PRO A 68 1.99 5.72 -4.59
CA PRO A 68 2.41 5.89 -3.19
C PRO A 68 1.43 5.29 -2.16
N VAL A 69 0.51 4.41 -2.58
CA VAL A 69 -0.67 4.01 -1.77
C VAL A 69 -0.33 3.14 -0.56
N MET A 70 0.86 2.54 -0.52
CA MET A 70 1.25 1.63 0.56
C MET A 70 1.50 2.35 1.89
N THR A 71 2.03 3.58 1.87
CA THR A 71 2.45 4.29 3.09
C THR A 71 1.28 4.69 3.99
N PRO A 72 0.14 5.23 3.50
CA PRO A 72 -1.03 5.48 4.34
C PRO A 72 -1.56 4.22 5.04
N ILE A 73 -1.47 3.05 4.40
CA ILE A 73 -1.94 1.77 4.98
C ILE A 73 -1.07 1.37 6.16
N LEU A 74 0.24 1.55 6.03
CA LEU A 74 1.20 1.33 7.11
C LEU A 74 0.95 2.29 8.27
N VAL A 75 0.63 3.56 8.02
CA VAL A 75 0.27 4.53 9.07
C VAL A 75 -1.01 4.11 9.80
N ILE A 76 -2.03 3.62 9.07
CA ILE A 76 -3.25 3.08 9.70
C ILE A 76 -2.89 1.88 10.60
N ALA A 77 -2.13 0.91 10.08
CA ALA A 77 -1.70 -0.25 10.86
C ALA A 77 -0.89 0.15 12.11
N LEU A 78 -0.01 1.14 11.99
CA LEU A 78 0.74 1.71 13.10
C LEU A 78 -0.19 2.35 14.15
N GLY A 79 -1.17 3.15 13.72
CA GLY A 79 -2.17 3.77 14.60
C GLY A 79 -2.93 2.72 15.41
N PHE A 80 -3.38 1.63 14.77
CA PHE A 80 -4.00 0.50 15.47
C PHE A 80 -3.03 -0.24 16.40
N ALA A 81 -1.77 -0.45 16.00
CA ALA A 81 -0.76 -1.14 16.80
C ALA A 81 -0.42 -0.39 18.10
N VAL A 82 -0.56 0.93 18.07
CA VAL A 82 -0.18 1.84 19.14
C VAL A 82 -1.39 2.33 19.95
N GLY A 83 -2.61 2.16 19.42
CA GLY A 83 -3.85 2.63 20.05
C GLY A 83 -4.20 4.10 19.73
N ASP A 84 -3.54 4.71 18.75
CA ASP A 84 -3.73 6.11 18.39
C ASP A 84 -4.67 6.27 17.19
N MET A 85 -5.92 6.68 17.46
CA MET A 85 -6.93 6.95 16.43
C MET A 85 -6.67 8.25 15.65
N ALA A 86 -5.86 9.18 16.17
CA ALA A 86 -5.49 10.39 15.44
C ALA A 86 -4.59 10.04 14.24
N ALA A 87 -3.68 9.08 14.40
CA ALA A 87 -2.86 8.55 13.30
C ALA A 87 -3.70 7.92 12.19
N VAL A 88 -4.78 7.21 12.53
CA VAL A 88 -5.70 6.65 11.52
C VAL A 88 -6.43 7.78 10.78
N ARG A 89 -6.96 8.75 11.52
CA ARG A 89 -7.73 9.87 10.96
C ARG A 89 -6.88 10.79 10.08
N SER A 90 -5.58 10.93 10.37
CA SER A 90 -4.70 11.83 9.62
C SER A 90 -4.49 11.38 8.16
N VAL A 91 -4.63 10.08 7.87
CA VAL A 91 -4.34 9.52 6.53
C VAL A 91 -5.54 8.85 5.85
N ILE A 92 -6.62 8.54 6.57
CA ILE A 92 -7.77 7.80 6.01
C ILE A 92 -8.40 8.51 4.80
N VAL A 93 -8.51 9.83 4.83
CA VAL A 93 -9.08 10.62 3.73
C VAL A 93 -8.19 10.55 2.48
N ILE A 94 -6.87 10.66 2.66
CA ILE A 94 -5.88 10.58 1.57
C ILE A 94 -5.93 9.19 0.92
N LEU A 95 -6.02 8.14 1.74
CA LEU A 95 -6.13 6.77 1.26
C LEU A 95 -7.41 6.56 0.43
N LEU A 96 -8.57 6.98 0.94
CA LEU A 96 -9.84 6.86 0.22
C LEU A 96 -9.86 7.67 -1.09
N GLN A 97 -9.27 8.87 -1.09
CA GLN A 97 -9.10 9.66 -2.30
C GLN A 97 -8.19 8.97 -3.31
N SER A 98 -7.12 8.31 -2.85
CA SER A 98 -6.22 7.53 -3.72
C SER A 98 -6.95 6.37 -4.39
N PHE A 99 -7.80 5.66 -3.63
CA PHE A 99 -8.66 4.61 -4.18
C PHE A 99 -9.61 5.15 -5.24
N GLY A 100 -10.25 6.29 -4.94
CA GLY A 100 -11.11 6.99 -5.89
C GLY A 100 -10.39 7.38 -7.18
N ILE A 101 -9.20 7.96 -7.08
CA ILE A 101 -8.39 8.35 -8.25
C ILE A 101 -8.05 7.14 -9.13
N LEU A 102 -7.66 6.01 -8.53
CA LEU A 102 -7.32 4.79 -9.28
C LEU A 102 -8.54 4.21 -10.00
N ILE A 103 -9.70 4.15 -9.33
CA ILE A 103 -10.96 3.67 -9.92
C ILE A 103 -11.42 4.62 -11.03
N VAL A 104 -11.43 5.93 -10.78
CA VAL A 104 -11.86 6.93 -11.76
C VAL A 104 -10.92 6.96 -12.95
N GLY A 105 -9.60 6.85 -12.74
CA GLY A 105 -8.61 6.75 -13.81
C GLY A 105 -8.86 5.53 -14.69
N GLY A 106 -9.08 4.36 -14.08
CA GLY A 106 -9.48 3.13 -14.75
C GLY A 106 -10.73 3.31 -15.62
N PHE A 107 -11.77 3.90 -15.04
CA PHE A 107 -13.05 4.14 -15.67
C PHE A 107 -12.96 5.10 -16.87
N VAL A 108 -12.38 6.29 -16.66
CA VAL A 108 -12.28 7.34 -17.68
C VAL A 108 -11.42 6.89 -18.86
N MET A 109 -10.26 6.29 -18.60
CA MET A 109 -9.38 5.78 -19.66
C MET A 109 -10.09 4.70 -20.50
N THR A 110 -10.87 3.84 -19.86
CA THR A 110 -11.62 2.80 -20.57
C THR A 110 -12.73 3.38 -21.45
N LEU A 111 -13.39 4.45 -21.00
CA LEU A 111 -14.37 5.15 -21.85
C LEU A 111 -13.73 5.81 -23.08
N ILE A 112 -12.48 6.29 -22.96
CA ILE A 112 -11.77 6.97 -24.04
C ILE A 112 -11.17 5.97 -25.04
N PHE A 113 -10.52 4.91 -24.54
CA PHE A 113 -9.72 4.00 -25.37
C PHE A 113 -10.39 2.64 -25.64
N GLY A 114 -11.48 2.33 -24.94
CA GLY A 114 -12.13 1.02 -24.99
C GLY A 114 -11.34 -0.06 -24.24
N THR A 115 -11.80 -1.31 -24.38
CA THR A 115 -11.08 -2.50 -23.87
C THR A 115 -10.67 -3.39 -25.04
N PRO A 116 -9.54 -4.12 -24.93
CA PRO A 116 -9.19 -5.17 -25.89
C PRO A 116 -10.28 -6.23 -25.99
N GLY A 117 -10.49 -6.78 -27.19
CA GLY A 117 -11.38 -7.92 -27.38
C GLY A 117 -10.92 -9.11 -26.53
N GLY A 118 -11.80 -9.63 -25.67
CA GLY A 118 -11.47 -10.74 -24.79
C GLY A 118 -10.67 -10.35 -23.55
N PHE A 119 -10.82 -9.12 -23.03
CA PHE A 119 -10.28 -8.70 -21.73
C PHE A 119 -10.90 -9.53 -20.59
N THR A 120 -10.41 -10.75 -20.41
CA THR A 120 -10.78 -11.68 -19.36
C THR A 120 -9.59 -11.82 -18.43
N VAL A 121 -9.61 -11.06 -17.35
CA VAL A 121 -8.66 -11.26 -16.27
C VAL A 121 -9.38 -12.09 -15.21
N PHE A 122 -9.68 -13.38 -15.42
CA PHE A 122 -10.24 -14.20 -14.32
C PHE A 122 -9.88 -15.69 -14.34
N GLU A 123 -9.27 -16.10 -13.22
CA GLU A 123 -9.56 -17.37 -12.57
C GLU A 123 -10.28 -17.05 -11.24
N ASN A 124 -11.61 -17.03 -11.27
CA ASN A 124 -12.45 -16.64 -10.12
C ASN A 124 -12.73 -17.86 -9.23
N THR A 125 -11.74 -18.23 -8.42
CA THR A 125 -11.91 -19.31 -7.43
C THR A 125 -11.65 -18.81 -6.03
N MET A 126 -12.37 -19.39 -5.05
CA MET A 126 -12.13 -19.14 -3.63
C MET A 126 -10.67 -19.43 -3.24
N ARG A 127 -10.05 -20.41 -3.91
CA ARG A 127 -8.62 -20.72 -3.78
C ARG A 127 -7.74 -19.54 -4.17
N THR A 128 -8.02 -18.91 -5.32
CA THR A 128 -7.28 -17.74 -5.81
C THR A 128 -7.36 -16.58 -4.82
N ALA A 129 -8.55 -16.29 -4.27
CA ALA A 129 -8.74 -15.23 -3.28
C ALA A 129 -7.95 -15.48 -1.98
N VAL A 130 -7.95 -16.72 -1.47
CA VAL A 130 -7.16 -17.09 -0.28
C VAL A 130 -5.66 -16.96 -0.52
N LEU A 131 -5.17 -17.36 -1.70
CA LEU A 131 -3.76 -17.18 -2.05
C LEU A 131 -3.38 -15.70 -2.11
N TYR A 132 -4.21 -14.85 -2.73
CA TYR A 132 -4.01 -13.40 -2.72
C TYR A 132 -3.93 -12.85 -1.30
N PHE A 133 -4.82 -13.28 -0.40
CA PHE A 133 -4.76 -12.88 1.01
C PHE A 133 -3.45 -13.30 1.70
N ILE A 134 -2.98 -14.54 1.49
CA ILE A 134 -1.74 -15.03 2.10
C ILE A 134 -0.55 -14.21 1.59
N VAL A 135 -0.47 -13.97 0.28
CA VAL A 135 0.60 -13.14 -0.31
C VAL A 135 0.50 -11.72 0.24
N ALA A 136 -0.71 -11.16 0.38
CA ALA A 136 -0.94 -9.85 0.98
C ALA A 136 -0.48 -9.73 2.42
N ALA A 137 -0.81 -10.72 3.26
CA ALA A 137 -0.37 -10.79 4.64
C ALA A 137 1.16 -10.87 4.73
N ALA A 138 1.79 -11.72 3.91
CA ALA A 138 3.24 -11.81 3.84
C ALA A 138 3.87 -10.48 3.40
N SER A 139 3.33 -9.83 2.36
CA SER A 139 3.83 -8.53 1.92
C SER A 139 3.64 -7.42 2.96
N GLY A 140 2.55 -7.42 3.73
CA GLY A 140 2.39 -6.50 4.86
C GLY A 140 3.49 -6.65 5.90
N VAL A 141 3.85 -7.91 6.22
CA VAL A 141 4.97 -8.22 7.12
C VAL A 141 6.29 -7.71 6.54
N VAL A 142 6.62 -8.09 5.30
CA VAL A 142 7.90 -7.73 4.69
C VAL A 142 7.98 -6.21 4.46
N ALA A 143 6.92 -5.57 4.00
CA ALA A 143 6.87 -4.11 3.80
C ALA A 143 7.14 -3.39 5.11
N THR A 144 6.45 -3.77 6.19
CA THR A 144 6.65 -3.13 7.49
C THR A 144 8.05 -3.37 8.03
N PHE A 145 8.56 -4.60 7.91
CA PHE A 145 9.95 -4.89 8.27
C PHE A 145 10.93 -4.05 7.46
N ALA A 146 10.70 -3.85 6.17
CA ALA A 146 11.55 -3.05 5.31
C ALA A 146 11.49 -1.54 5.62
N TRP A 147 10.33 -1.03 6.06
CA TRP A 147 10.20 0.34 6.56
C TRP A 147 10.88 0.54 7.91
N VAL A 148 10.88 -0.49 8.76
CA VAL A 148 11.58 -0.44 10.06
C VAL A 148 13.09 -0.57 9.90
N ARG A 149 13.53 -1.54 9.10
CA ARG A 149 14.94 -1.88 8.88
C ARG A 149 15.45 -1.20 7.63
N GLN A 150 16.18 -0.11 7.83
CA GLN A 150 16.75 0.68 6.74
C GLN A 150 17.66 -0.16 5.81
N GLU A 151 18.27 -1.23 6.33
CA GLU A 151 19.15 -2.15 5.58
C GLU A 151 18.44 -2.98 4.50
N VAL A 152 17.11 -3.13 4.57
CA VAL A 152 16.32 -3.93 3.62
C VAL A 152 15.30 -3.10 2.85
N LYS A 153 15.44 -1.76 2.85
CA LYS A 153 14.59 -0.85 2.08
C LYS A 153 14.63 -1.09 0.58
N GLU A 154 15.72 -1.64 0.06
CA GLU A 154 15.89 -1.99 -1.35
C GLU A 154 14.87 -3.04 -1.83
N VAL A 155 14.24 -3.78 -0.91
CA VAL A 155 13.22 -4.79 -1.21
C VAL A 155 11.82 -4.17 -1.39
N LEU A 156 11.61 -2.91 -0.96
CA LEU A 156 10.30 -2.23 -1.01
C LEU A 156 9.65 -2.19 -2.40
N PRO A 157 10.38 -1.90 -3.50
CA PRO A 157 9.82 -1.96 -4.85
C PRO A 157 9.25 -3.34 -5.20
N GLY A 158 9.98 -4.42 -4.86
CA GLY A 158 9.57 -5.79 -5.14
C GLY A 158 8.34 -6.23 -4.34
N ILE A 159 8.22 -5.78 -3.09
CA ILE A 159 7.07 -6.07 -2.23
C ILE A 159 5.81 -5.35 -2.74
N GLY A 160 5.97 -4.09 -3.16
CA GLY A 160 4.90 -3.29 -3.76
C GLY A 160 4.32 -3.93 -5.03
N LEU A 161 5.15 -4.63 -5.82
CA LEU A 161 4.72 -5.38 -7.00
C LEU A 161 3.90 -6.63 -6.66
N ALA A 162 4.28 -7.36 -5.62
CA ALA A 162 3.67 -8.65 -5.29
C ALA A 162 2.19 -8.55 -4.87
N VAL A 163 1.76 -7.43 -4.27
CA VAL A 163 0.42 -7.27 -3.69
C VAL A 163 -0.15 -5.88 -3.94
N SER A 164 0.21 -5.29 -5.08
CA SER A 164 -0.26 -3.94 -5.39
C SER A 164 -1.78 -3.85 -5.32
N LEU A 165 -2.27 -2.87 -4.57
CA LEU A 165 -3.70 -2.54 -4.51
C LEU A 165 -4.15 -1.73 -5.72
N ALA A 166 -3.20 -1.10 -6.41
CA ALA A 166 -3.49 -0.19 -7.50
C ALA A 166 -4.11 -0.89 -8.74
N PRO A 167 -3.58 -2.03 -9.22
CA PRO A 167 -4.20 -2.74 -10.34
C PRO A 167 -5.62 -3.23 -10.05
N PRO A 168 -5.94 -3.88 -8.91
CA PRO A 168 -7.32 -4.21 -8.58
C PRO A 168 -8.26 -2.99 -8.59
N LEU A 169 -7.82 -1.84 -8.05
CA LEU A 169 -8.62 -0.61 -8.07
C LEU A 169 -8.84 -0.06 -9.49
N SER A 170 -7.81 -0.06 -10.33
CA SER A 170 -7.95 0.31 -11.75
C SER A 170 -8.85 -0.65 -12.50
N LEU A 171 -8.77 -1.97 -12.23
CA LEU A 171 -9.64 -2.99 -12.83
C LEU A 171 -11.11 -2.80 -12.43
N ILE A 172 -11.42 -2.42 -11.18
CA ILE A 172 -12.78 -2.04 -10.77
C ILE A 172 -13.30 -0.92 -11.69
N GLY A 173 -12.49 0.12 -11.92
CA GLY A 173 -12.83 1.22 -12.81
C GLY A 173 -13.06 0.78 -14.26
N ILE A 174 -12.15 -0.02 -14.81
CA ILE A 174 -12.26 -0.58 -16.17
C ILE A 174 -13.56 -1.38 -16.32
N PHE A 175 -13.83 -2.31 -15.40
CA PHE A 175 -15.00 -3.17 -15.51
C PHE A 175 -16.32 -2.43 -15.26
N MET A 176 -16.32 -1.40 -14.41
CA MET A 176 -17.45 -0.47 -14.29
C MET A 176 -17.75 0.24 -15.62
N ALA A 177 -16.73 0.68 -16.36
CA ALA A 177 -16.91 1.34 -17.66
C ALA A 177 -17.47 0.40 -18.72
N THR A 178 -17.15 -0.89 -18.64
CA THR A 178 -17.69 -1.94 -19.54
C THR A 178 -19.05 -2.51 -19.09
N LEU A 179 -19.64 -2.01 -18.01
CA LEU A 179 -20.86 -2.54 -17.38
C LEU A 179 -20.76 -4.01 -16.91
N ASN A 180 -19.54 -4.53 -16.77
CA ASN A 180 -19.31 -5.87 -16.23
C ASN A 180 -19.19 -5.82 -14.69
N PHE A 181 -20.34 -5.66 -14.04
CA PHE A 181 -20.38 -5.51 -12.58
C PHE A 181 -19.92 -6.77 -11.83
N THR A 182 -20.10 -7.97 -12.41
CA THR A 182 -19.60 -9.22 -11.82
C THR A 182 -18.07 -9.20 -11.70
N ALA A 183 -17.38 -8.76 -12.75
CA ALA A 183 -15.94 -8.58 -12.73
C ALA A 183 -15.49 -7.49 -11.75
N ALA A 184 -16.16 -6.34 -11.76
CA ALA A 184 -15.87 -5.25 -10.83
C ALA A 184 -16.01 -5.69 -9.36
N GLN A 185 -17.05 -6.46 -9.03
CA GLN A 185 -17.26 -7.02 -7.70
C GLN A 185 -16.15 -7.99 -7.29
N PHE A 186 -15.68 -8.85 -8.19
CA PHE A 186 -14.54 -9.71 -7.88
C PHE A 186 -13.29 -8.89 -7.56
N TYR A 187 -12.95 -7.90 -8.37
CA TYR A 187 -11.77 -7.07 -8.13
C TYR A 187 -11.88 -6.23 -6.85
N LEU A 188 -13.10 -5.85 -6.48
CA LEU A 188 -13.38 -5.28 -5.17
C LEU A 188 -13.06 -6.27 -4.05
N PHE A 189 -13.47 -7.54 -4.16
CA PHE A 189 -13.10 -8.56 -3.18
C PHE A 189 -11.58 -8.77 -3.11
N VAL A 190 -10.90 -8.94 -4.25
CA VAL A 190 -9.43 -9.07 -4.29
C VAL A 190 -8.74 -7.88 -3.63
N PHE A 191 -9.20 -6.66 -3.93
CA PHE A 191 -8.72 -5.45 -3.29
C PHE A 191 -8.91 -5.49 -1.76
N ILE A 192 -10.11 -5.85 -1.27
CA ILE A 192 -10.41 -5.93 0.17
C ILE A 192 -9.52 -6.97 0.85
N PHE A 193 -9.39 -8.17 0.30
CA PHE A 193 -8.53 -9.22 0.86
C PHE A 193 -7.07 -8.77 0.90
N ASN A 194 -6.58 -8.14 -0.16
CA ASN A 194 -5.22 -7.62 -0.19
C ASN A 194 -5.01 -6.50 0.83
N PHE A 195 -5.97 -5.58 0.95
CA PHE A 195 -5.92 -4.49 1.91
C PHE A 195 -5.88 -5.02 3.35
N ILE A 196 -6.78 -5.95 3.70
CA ILE A 196 -6.81 -6.58 5.03
C ILE A 196 -5.52 -7.36 5.29
N GLY A 197 -5.03 -8.12 4.30
CA GLY A 197 -3.77 -8.86 4.43
C GLY A 197 -2.60 -7.93 4.76
N ILE A 198 -2.39 -6.88 3.95
CA ILE A 198 -1.32 -5.89 4.18
C ILE A 198 -1.49 -5.25 5.56
N PHE A 199 -2.71 -4.83 5.91
CA PHE A 199 -3.01 -4.23 7.21
C PHE A 199 -2.65 -5.16 8.38
N LEU A 200 -3.13 -6.41 8.37
CA LEU A 200 -2.88 -7.38 9.44
C LEU A 200 -1.41 -7.76 9.56
N GLY A 201 -0.74 -7.98 8.43
CA GLY A 201 0.70 -8.27 8.40
C GLY A 201 1.51 -7.13 9.00
N SER A 202 1.15 -5.89 8.65
CA SER A 202 1.80 -4.69 9.17
C SER A 202 1.53 -4.46 10.66
N LEU A 203 0.28 -4.61 11.07
CA LEU A 203 -0.16 -4.53 12.46
C LEU A 203 0.62 -5.52 13.35
N MET A 204 0.76 -6.76 12.88
CA MET A 204 1.52 -7.80 13.58
C MET A 204 2.98 -7.38 13.77
N VAL A 205 3.63 -6.85 12.75
CA VAL A 205 5.03 -6.42 12.84
C VAL A 205 5.19 -5.23 13.80
N PHE A 206 4.36 -4.20 13.70
CA PHE A 206 4.43 -3.07 14.64
C PHE A 206 4.18 -3.50 16.10
N ALA A 207 3.26 -4.43 16.32
CA ALA A 207 2.99 -5.00 17.64
C ALA A 207 4.19 -5.81 18.17
N LEU A 208 4.75 -6.71 17.35
CA LEU A 208 5.93 -7.53 17.70
C LEU A 208 7.15 -6.67 18.03
N LEU A 209 7.33 -5.57 17.29
CA LEU A 209 8.43 -4.62 17.48
C LEU A 209 8.14 -3.58 18.58
N LYS A 210 7.04 -3.72 19.31
CA LYS A 210 6.69 -2.91 20.50
C LYS A 210 6.59 -1.41 20.21
N PHE A 211 6.04 -1.03 19.06
CA PHE A 211 5.78 0.38 18.73
C PHE A 211 4.82 1.06 19.73
N HIS A 212 3.99 0.29 20.45
CA HIS A 212 3.15 0.81 21.54
C HIS A 212 3.94 1.56 22.63
N LYS A 213 5.26 1.35 22.75
CA LYS A 213 6.12 2.09 23.70
C LYS A 213 6.44 3.52 23.28
N ILE A 214 6.11 3.89 22.04
CA ILE A 214 6.44 5.19 21.44
C ILE A 214 5.19 5.95 21.00
N GLU A 215 4.04 5.64 21.62
CA GLU A 215 2.73 6.27 21.34
C GLU A 215 2.79 7.79 21.25
N ARG A 216 3.46 8.44 22.19
CA ARG A 216 3.59 9.90 22.21
C ARG A 216 4.18 10.44 20.90
N LYS A 217 5.19 9.78 20.32
CA LYS A 217 5.83 10.21 19.07
C LYS A 217 4.89 10.03 17.87
N VAL A 218 4.09 8.95 17.86
CA VAL A 218 3.05 8.73 16.83
C VAL A 218 1.96 9.80 16.93
N HIS A 219 1.56 10.15 18.14
CA HIS A 219 0.56 11.19 18.38
C HIS A 219 1.03 12.58 17.95
N GLU A 220 2.26 12.94 18.28
CA GLU A 220 2.91 14.18 17.83
C GLU A 220 2.91 14.26 16.29
N ALA A 221 3.38 13.22 15.60
CA ALA A 221 3.42 13.17 14.13
C ALA A 221 2.03 13.21 13.49
N SER A 222 1.04 12.53 14.08
CA SER A 222 -0.35 12.56 13.59
C SER A 222 -0.98 13.94 13.70
N SER A 223 -0.71 14.64 14.80
CA SER A 223 -1.23 15.99 15.07
C SER A 223 -0.63 17.02 14.11
N GLU A 224 0.67 16.92 13.83
CA GLU A 224 1.35 17.75 12.82
C GLU A 224 0.77 17.53 11.42
N THR A 225 0.53 16.26 11.06
CA THR A 225 -0.05 15.90 9.77
C THR A 225 -1.47 16.44 9.61
N ILE A 226 -2.30 16.36 10.66
CA ILE A 226 -3.66 16.92 10.64
C ILE A 226 -3.61 18.44 10.44
N ARG A 227 -2.77 19.15 11.19
CA ARG A 227 -2.62 20.62 11.08
C ARG A 227 -2.10 21.07 9.71
N GLY A 228 -1.27 20.26 9.07
CA GLY A 228 -0.79 20.55 7.71
C GLY A 228 -1.80 20.25 6.60
N ASN A 229 -2.89 19.53 6.92
CA ASN A 229 -3.93 19.14 5.96
C ASN A 229 -5.14 20.10 5.94
N ASP A 230 -5.27 20.96 6.97
CA ASP A 230 -6.28 22.02 7.11
C ASP A 230 -5.85 23.30 6.37
#